data_AF-A0A7S0HXD3-F1
#
_entry.id   AF-A0A7S0HXD3-F1
#
_cell.length_a   1.000
_cell.length_b   1.000
_cell.length_c   1.000
_cell.angle_alpha   90.00
_cell.angle_beta   90.00
_cell.angle_gamma   90.00
#
_symmetry.space_group_name_H-M   'P 1'
#
loop_
_entity.id
_entity.type
_entity.pdbx_description
1 polymer ?
#
loop_
_entity_poly.entity_id
_entity_poly.type
_entity_poly.pdbx_seq_one_letter_code
_entity_poly.pdbx_strand_id
1 'polypeptide(L)'
;DSGAGAGVGADQPSLACAVLHWTDPAQLGAWSKLPELILGGGGLVMGASESGLVGASAFELANGEGAAAQLRCDPSYGELVRFIGDTEVPAILGAYNWAAVGLEGAGTVVDIGGGYGELSEALHRKQPKLRCVNFDLAGVIAEAPARAGVSHVAGDMFDTSTIPECDVILMKHVLADWSDGDAARALRACAAALAITPDGEQRGRIVIADVALTVGQE
;
A
#
# COMPACT_ATOMS: atom_id res chain seq x y z
N ASP A 1 35.22 -35.32 -19.48
CA ASP A 1 34.33 -34.79 -18.44
C ASP A 1 34.56 -33.32 -18.18
N SER A 2 33.93 -32.48 -19.00
CA SER A 2 33.81 -31.05 -18.77
C SER A 2 32.60 -30.80 -17.87
N GLY A 3 32.85 -30.60 -16.58
CA GLY A 3 31.84 -30.15 -15.63
C GLY A 3 31.42 -28.72 -15.95
N ALA A 4 30.31 -28.58 -16.69
CA ALA A 4 29.61 -27.32 -16.81
C ALA A 4 29.03 -26.99 -15.43
N GLY A 5 29.65 -26.04 -14.72
CA GLY A 5 29.02 -25.39 -13.58
C GLY A 5 27.72 -24.77 -14.06
N ALA A 6 26.60 -25.22 -13.51
CA ALA A 6 25.32 -24.55 -13.67
C ALA A 6 25.49 -23.13 -13.14
N GLY A 7 25.60 -22.16 -14.06
CA GLY A 7 25.50 -20.76 -13.73
C GLY A 7 24.15 -20.56 -13.05
N VAL A 8 24.16 -20.14 -11.79
CA VAL A 8 22.98 -19.61 -11.13
C VAL A 8 22.54 -18.43 -11.98
N GLY A 9 21.38 -18.58 -12.65
CA GLY A 9 20.93 -17.63 -13.66
C GLY A 9 20.83 -16.22 -13.07
N ALA A 10 21.35 -15.23 -13.81
CA ALA A 10 21.23 -13.81 -13.50
C ALA A 10 19.78 -13.26 -13.59
N ASP A 11 18.79 -14.15 -13.71
CA ASP A 11 17.37 -13.85 -13.99
C ASP A 11 16.44 -14.08 -12.79
N GLN A 12 16.96 -14.30 -11.58
CA GLN A 12 16.14 -14.34 -10.36
C GLN A 12 16.33 -13.05 -9.57
N PRO A 13 15.24 -12.32 -9.24
CA PRO A 13 15.35 -11.10 -8.48
C PRO A 13 15.94 -11.39 -7.09
N SER A 14 16.89 -10.57 -6.66
CA SER A 14 17.62 -10.74 -5.40
C SER A 14 16.76 -10.35 -4.20
N LEU A 15 16.75 -11.17 -3.15
CA LEU A 15 16.16 -10.84 -1.85
C LEU A 15 17.06 -9.93 -0.99
N ALA A 16 18.16 -9.42 -1.53
CA ALA A 16 19.12 -8.61 -0.77
C ALA A 16 18.47 -7.38 -0.13
N CYS A 17 17.55 -6.69 -0.82
CA CYS A 17 16.81 -5.56 -0.27
C CYS A 17 15.95 -5.96 0.94
N ALA A 18 15.28 -7.11 0.89
CA ALA A 18 14.51 -7.64 2.02
C ALA A 18 15.40 -7.98 3.22
N VAL A 19 16.56 -8.61 2.97
CA VAL A 19 17.52 -8.93 4.03
C VAL A 19 18.05 -7.66 4.67
N LEU A 20 18.48 -6.67 3.88
CA LEU A 20 18.99 -5.39 4.39
C LEU A 20 17.94 -4.68 5.23
N HIS A 21 16.72 -4.57 4.71
CA HIS A 21 15.63 -3.91 5.39
C HIS A 21 15.24 -4.61 6.72
N TRP A 22 15.01 -5.93 6.70
CA TRP A 22 14.59 -6.65 7.90
C TRP A 22 15.71 -6.86 8.93
N THR A 23 16.97 -6.77 8.51
CA THR A 23 18.12 -6.83 9.42
C THR A 23 18.67 -5.46 9.81
N ASP A 24 18.01 -4.38 9.37
CA ASP A 24 18.35 -3.04 9.79
C ASP A 24 18.27 -2.93 11.33
N PRO A 25 19.28 -2.35 12.00
CA PRO A 25 19.28 -2.26 13.47
C PRO A 25 18.07 -1.56 14.07
N ALA A 26 17.44 -0.61 13.36
CA ALA A 26 16.23 0.05 13.85
C ALA A 26 15.01 -0.87 13.77
N GLN A 27 14.91 -1.69 12.71
CA GLN A 27 13.87 -2.70 12.55
C GLN A 27 14.06 -3.85 13.56
N LEU A 28 15.25 -4.43 13.65
CA LEU A 28 15.54 -5.50 14.60
C LEU A 28 15.47 -5.02 16.05
N GLY A 29 15.96 -3.81 16.33
CA GLY A 29 15.95 -3.20 17.66
C GLY A 29 14.53 -2.99 18.18
N ALA A 30 13.57 -2.69 17.31
CA ALA A 30 12.15 -2.56 17.65
C ALA A 30 11.60 -3.80 18.35
N TRP A 31 12.00 -5.00 17.91
CA TRP A 31 11.53 -6.26 18.52
C TRP A 31 11.92 -6.40 19.99
N SER A 32 13.03 -5.79 20.42
CA SER A 32 13.44 -5.79 21.83
C SER A 32 12.47 -5.01 22.74
N LYS A 33 11.68 -4.10 22.15
CA LYS A 33 10.68 -3.28 22.84
C LYS A 33 9.30 -3.92 22.90
N LEU A 34 9.09 -5.04 22.19
CA LEU A 34 7.80 -5.72 22.16
C LEU A 34 7.30 -6.15 23.57
N PRO A 35 8.13 -6.70 24.48
CA PRO A 35 7.66 -7.04 25.83
C PRO A 35 7.22 -5.81 26.62
N GLU A 36 7.95 -4.70 26.52
CA GLU A 36 7.65 -3.43 27.17
C GLU A 36 6.29 -2.88 26.66
N LEU A 37 6.10 -2.90 25.34
CA LEU A 37 4.85 -2.50 24.69
C LEU A 37 3.66 -3.34 25.17
N ILE A 38 3.78 -4.67 25.17
CA ILE A 38 2.71 -5.60 25.56
C ILE A 38 2.34 -5.40 27.04
N LEU A 39 3.33 -5.33 27.92
CA LEU A 39 3.10 -5.17 29.36
C LEU A 39 2.55 -3.78 29.71
N GLY A 40 2.89 -2.76 28.90
CA GLY A 40 2.35 -1.40 29.03
C GLY A 40 0.93 -1.23 28.47
N GLY A 41 0.35 -2.25 27.84
CA GLY A 41 -0.97 -2.17 27.20
C GLY A 41 -0.97 -1.42 25.86
N GLY A 42 0.18 -1.26 25.21
CA GLY A 42 0.32 -0.63 23.90
C GLY A 42 -0.06 -1.57 22.75
N GLY A 43 -0.34 -0.99 21.57
CA GLY A 43 -0.74 -1.69 20.36
C GLY A 43 0.32 -1.70 19.25
N LEU A 44 0.17 -2.61 18.28
CA LEU A 44 1.01 -2.70 17.07
C LEU A 44 0.43 -1.81 15.95
N VAL A 45 0.55 -0.48 16.05
CA VAL A 45 0.02 0.44 15.03
C VAL A 45 1.13 1.36 14.51
N MET A 46 1.23 1.52 13.19
CA MET A 46 2.27 2.33 12.53
C MET A 46 1.98 3.84 12.57
N GLY A 47 0.70 4.22 12.71
CA GLY A 47 0.22 5.60 12.77
C GLY A 47 -0.15 6.08 14.19
N ALA A 48 -0.08 7.40 14.41
CA ALA A 48 -0.56 8.01 15.65
C ALA A 48 -2.10 7.93 15.70
N SER A 49 -2.64 7.07 16.56
CA SER A 49 -4.09 7.00 16.76
C SER A 49 -4.60 8.22 17.54
N GLU A 50 -5.75 8.77 17.14
CA GLU A 50 -6.47 9.82 17.89
C GLU A 50 -6.93 9.38 19.29
N SER A 51 -6.83 8.09 19.63
CA SER A 51 -7.31 7.52 20.90
C SER A 51 -6.47 7.90 22.13
N GLY A 52 -5.42 8.71 21.98
CA GLY A 52 -4.75 9.35 23.12
C GLY A 52 -4.11 8.38 24.11
N LEU A 53 -3.82 7.13 23.72
CA LEU A 53 -3.00 6.22 24.50
C LEU A 53 -1.53 6.49 24.23
N VAL A 54 -0.82 6.81 25.31
CA VAL A 54 0.62 7.08 25.37
C VAL A 54 1.42 5.90 24.81
N GLY A 55 2.34 6.16 23.86
CA GLY A 55 3.38 5.23 23.41
C GLY A 55 2.96 4.35 22.21
N ALA A 56 3.17 4.83 20.98
CA ALA A 56 4.39 4.56 20.20
C ALA A 56 4.56 3.06 19.91
N SER A 57 4.48 2.67 18.64
CA SER A 57 4.82 1.31 18.19
C SER A 57 6.13 0.82 18.82
N ALA A 58 6.38 -0.50 18.83
CA ALA A 58 7.67 -1.05 19.28
C ALA A 58 8.86 -0.38 18.55
N PHE A 59 8.64 0.04 17.31
CA PHE A 59 9.57 0.82 16.52
C PHE A 59 9.82 2.21 17.10
N GLU A 60 8.78 2.98 17.40
CA GLU A 60 8.91 4.32 17.97
C GLU A 60 9.48 4.29 19.39
N LEU A 61 9.16 3.27 20.20
CA LEU A 61 9.81 3.04 21.50
C LEU A 61 11.31 2.77 21.38
N ALA A 62 11.76 2.18 20.27
CA ALA A 62 13.17 1.88 20.03
C ALA A 62 13.93 3.06 19.42
N ASN A 63 13.29 3.81 18.53
CA ASN A 63 13.95 4.78 17.66
C ASN A 63 13.61 6.25 17.98
N GLY A 64 12.58 6.51 18.80
CA GLY A 64 12.14 7.85 19.19
C GLY A 64 11.28 8.58 18.14
N GLU A 65 11.11 8.00 16.95
CA GLU A 65 10.25 8.50 15.87
C GLU A 65 9.44 7.35 15.24
N GLY A 66 8.31 7.67 14.62
CA GLY A 66 7.45 6.69 13.95
C GLY A 66 8.09 6.08 12.70
N ALA A 67 7.77 4.81 12.42
CA ALA A 67 8.37 4.04 11.33
C ALA A 67 8.22 4.71 9.95
N ALA A 68 7.09 5.36 9.68
CA ALA A 68 6.85 6.06 8.41
C ALA A 68 7.92 7.15 8.11
N ALA A 69 8.46 7.81 9.14
CA ALA A 69 9.50 8.82 8.96
C ALA A 69 10.83 8.22 8.55
N GLN A 70 11.19 7.08 9.14
CA GLN A 70 12.47 6.42 8.88
C GLN A 70 12.47 5.64 7.56
N LEU A 71 11.34 4.99 7.21
CA LEU A 71 11.19 4.25 5.94
C LEU A 71 11.40 5.13 4.72
N ARG A 72 11.05 6.42 4.78
CA ARG A 72 11.31 7.39 3.69
C ARG A 72 12.80 7.64 3.44
N CYS A 73 13.62 7.48 4.47
CA CYS A 73 15.05 7.77 4.40
C CYS A 73 15.90 6.51 4.11
N ASP A 74 15.29 5.32 4.09
CA ASP A 74 15.97 4.03 3.87
C ASP A 74 15.89 3.61 2.38
N PRO A 75 17.00 3.67 1.62
CA PRO A 75 17.01 3.25 0.22
C PRO A 75 16.65 1.77 0.03
N SER A 76 16.97 0.90 0.99
CA SER A 76 16.69 -0.54 0.93
C SER A 76 15.20 -0.83 0.99
N TYR A 77 14.44 0.00 1.70
CA TYR A 77 12.98 -0.08 1.75
C TYR A 77 12.36 0.23 0.38
N GLY A 78 12.83 1.28 -0.29
CA GLY A 78 12.37 1.60 -1.65
C GLY A 78 12.64 0.48 -2.66
N GLU A 79 13.74 -0.25 -2.52
CA GLU A 79 14.02 -1.46 -3.33
C GLU A 79 13.14 -2.64 -2.93
N LEU A 80 12.87 -2.83 -1.64
CA LEU A 80 11.98 -3.88 -1.15
C LEU A 80 10.55 -3.70 -1.67
N VAL A 81 10.01 -2.48 -1.61
CA VAL A 81 8.67 -2.16 -2.13
C VAL A 81 8.57 -2.48 -3.62
N ARG A 82 9.62 -2.19 -4.40
CA ARG A 82 9.69 -2.57 -5.83
C ARG A 82 9.74 -4.08 -6.03
N PHE A 83 10.61 -4.77 -5.30
CA PHE A 83 10.73 -6.22 -5.35
C PHE A 83 9.39 -6.93 -5.06
N ILE A 84 8.70 -6.50 -4.00
CA ILE A 84 7.36 -7.00 -3.65
C ILE A 84 6.36 -6.66 -4.77
N GLY A 85 6.37 -5.41 -5.25
CA GLY A 85 5.52 -4.93 -6.33
C GLY A 85 5.65 -5.74 -7.62
N ASP A 86 6.86 -6.08 -8.05
CA ASP A 86 7.10 -6.89 -9.27
C ASP A 86 6.42 -8.26 -9.21
N THR A 87 6.25 -8.82 -8.00
CA THR A 87 5.58 -10.10 -7.79
C THR A 87 4.06 -9.92 -7.66
N GLU A 88 3.60 -8.94 -6.90
CA GLU A 88 2.19 -8.78 -6.55
C GLU A 88 1.36 -8.07 -7.62
N VAL A 89 1.92 -7.08 -8.31
CA VAL A 89 1.19 -6.28 -9.31
C VAL A 89 0.58 -7.17 -10.40
N PRO A 90 1.30 -8.13 -11.03
CA PRO A 90 0.70 -9.04 -11.99
C PRO A 90 -0.47 -9.86 -11.41
N ALA A 91 -0.37 -10.30 -10.15
CA ALA A 91 -1.41 -11.06 -9.47
C ALA A 91 -2.66 -10.20 -9.22
N ILE A 92 -2.49 -8.98 -8.71
CA ILE A 92 -3.59 -8.01 -8.49
C ILE A 92 -4.28 -7.70 -9.82
N LEU A 93 -3.51 -7.45 -10.87
CA LEU A 93 -4.04 -7.21 -12.20
C LEU A 93 -4.81 -8.42 -12.75
N GLY A 94 -4.45 -9.65 -12.36
CA GLY A 94 -5.11 -10.89 -12.77
C GLY A 94 -6.34 -11.26 -11.93
N ALA A 95 -6.42 -10.82 -10.67
CA ALA A 95 -7.43 -11.25 -9.72
C ALA A 95 -8.77 -10.51 -9.83
N TYR A 96 -8.79 -9.31 -10.43
CA TYR A 96 -9.98 -8.48 -10.56
C TYR A 96 -10.35 -8.20 -12.02
N ASN A 97 -11.65 -8.10 -12.33
CA ASN A 97 -12.13 -7.81 -13.68
C ASN A 97 -12.10 -6.31 -13.99
N TRP A 98 -10.89 -5.78 -14.21
CA TRP A 98 -10.65 -4.37 -14.53
C TRP A 98 -11.37 -3.89 -15.79
N ALA A 99 -11.65 -4.79 -16.74
CA ALA A 99 -12.37 -4.44 -17.97
C ALA A 99 -13.85 -4.10 -17.76
N ALA A 100 -14.42 -4.47 -16.60
CA ALA A 100 -15.79 -4.14 -16.22
C ALA A 100 -15.92 -2.81 -15.45
N VAL A 101 -14.81 -2.10 -15.22
CA VAL A 101 -14.82 -0.85 -14.46
C VAL A 101 -15.30 0.30 -15.33
N GLY A 102 -16.40 0.94 -14.90
CA GLY A 102 -17.09 1.98 -15.67
C GLY A 102 -17.79 1.45 -16.93
N LEU A 103 -18.38 2.36 -17.70
CA LEU A 103 -19.05 2.02 -18.95
C LEU A 103 -18.01 1.62 -20.01
N GLU A 104 -18.17 0.44 -20.61
CA GLU A 104 -17.25 -0.11 -21.63
C GLU A 104 -15.77 -0.15 -21.22
N GLY A 105 -15.49 -0.25 -19.91
CA GLY A 105 -14.13 -0.29 -19.36
C GLY A 105 -13.43 1.07 -19.32
N ALA A 106 -14.17 2.18 -19.42
CA ALA A 106 -13.66 3.55 -19.40
C ALA A 106 -13.93 4.26 -18.06
N GLY A 107 -13.86 3.51 -16.95
CA GLY A 107 -13.99 4.06 -15.60
C GLY A 107 -12.71 4.67 -15.02
N THR A 108 -12.81 5.10 -13.77
CA THR A 108 -11.78 5.78 -13.01
C THR A 108 -11.38 4.91 -11.83
N VAL A 109 -10.07 4.66 -11.69
CA VAL A 109 -9.51 3.92 -10.57
C VAL A 109 -8.62 4.85 -9.77
N VAL A 110 -8.91 5.01 -8.48
CA VAL A 110 -8.08 5.75 -7.52
C VAL A 110 -7.32 4.73 -6.67
N ASP A 111 -6.00 4.73 -6.81
CA ASP A 111 -5.05 3.89 -6.07
C ASP A 111 -4.61 4.66 -4.82
N ILE A 112 -5.26 4.38 -3.68
CA ILE A 112 -5.02 5.03 -2.40
C ILE A 112 -3.75 4.45 -1.79
N GLY A 113 -2.83 5.30 -1.34
CA GLY A 113 -1.51 4.86 -0.88
C GLY A 113 -0.68 4.27 -2.02
N GLY A 114 -0.88 4.76 -3.24
CA GLY A 114 -0.27 4.21 -4.45
C GLY A 114 1.23 4.48 -4.59
N GLY A 115 1.84 5.20 -3.63
CA GLY A 115 3.27 5.48 -3.59
C GLY A 115 3.74 6.23 -4.83
N TYR A 116 4.70 5.65 -5.54
CA TYR A 116 5.25 6.22 -6.78
C TYR A 116 4.51 5.79 -8.05
N GLY A 117 3.32 5.18 -7.91
CA GLY A 117 2.36 4.95 -8.99
C GLY A 117 2.65 3.75 -9.89
N GLU A 118 3.51 2.82 -9.49
CA GLU A 118 3.84 1.62 -10.26
C GLU A 118 2.60 0.75 -10.58
N LEU A 119 1.73 0.53 -9.59
CA LEU A 119 0.51 -0.27 -9.76
C LEU A 119 -0.48 0.44 -10.70
N SER A 120 -0.70 1.73 -10.49
CA SER A 120 -1.51 2.58 -11.37
C SER A 120 -1.01 2.58 -12.82
N GLU A 121 0.29 2.68 -13.06
CA GLU A 121 0.88 2.62 -14.40
C GLU A 121 0.69 1.25 -15.04
N ALA A 122 0.93 0.17 -14.30
CA ALA A 122 0.73 -1.18 -14.79
C ALA A 122 -0.73 -1.47 -15.12
N LEU A 123 -1.66 -0.96 -14.31
CA LEU A 123 -3.10 -1.04 -14.58
C LEU A 123 -3.48 -0.28 -15.85
N HIS A 124 -3.02 0.97 -16.00
CA HIS A 124 -3.27 1.74 -17.21
C HIS A 124 -2.71 1.04 -18.47
N ARG A 125 -1.49 0.50 -18.38
CA ARG A 125 -0.88 -0.26 -19.49
C ARG A 125 -1.69 -1.49 -19.88
N LYS A 126 -2.26 -2.20 -18.90
CA LYS A 126 -3.12 -3.36 -19.13
C LYS A 126 -4.49 -2.96 -19.68
N GLN A 127 -5.04 -1.86 -19.20
CA GLN A 127 -6.35 -1.36 -19.57
C GLN A 127 -6.31 0.13 -19.92
N PRO A 128 -5.86 0.51 -21.14
CA PRO A 128 -5.59 1.90 -21.50
C PRO A 128 -6.80 2.83 -21.50
N LYS A 129 -8.02 2.27 -21.45
CA LYS A 129 -9.26 3.04 -21.34
C LYS A 129 -9.54 3.54 -19.92
N LEU A 130 -8.93 2.93 -18.90
CA LEU A 130 -9.10 3.37 -17.52
C LEU A 130 -8.32 4.66 -17.28
N ARG A 131 -8.97 5.58 -16.57
CA ARG A 131 -8.30 6.73 -15.95
C ARG A 131 -7.73 6.26 -14.61
N CYS A 132 -6.41 6.16 -14.50
CA CYS A 132 -5.75 5.75 -13.28
C CYS A 132 -5.21 6.97 -12.53
N VAL A 133 -5.60 7.11 -11.27
CA VAL A 133 -5.15 8.15 -10.36
C VAL A 133 -4.31 7.50 -9.28
N ASN A 134 -3.03 7.85 -9.20
CA ASN A 134 -2.20 7.55 -8.04
C ASN A 134 -2.47 8.61 -6.97
N PHE A 135 -2.95 8.18 -5.80
CA PHE A 135 -3.30 9.03 -4.68
C PHE A 135 -2.44 8.71 -3.46
N ASP A 136 -1.73 9.71 -2.94
CA ASP A 136 -0.88 9.57 -1.76
C ASP A 136 -0.72 10.92 -1.04
N LEU A 137 -0.01 10.94 0.08
CA LEU A 137 0.34 12.16 0.81
C LEU A 137 1.17 13.11 -0.07
N ALA A 138 1.03 14.41 0.17
CA ALA A 138 1.70 15.44 -0.64
C ALA A 138 3.22 15.27 -0.74
N GLY A 139 3.88 14.84 0.34
CA GLY A 139 5.32 14.58 0.34
C GLY A 139 5.72 13.43 -0.60
N VAL A 140 4.91 12.37 -0.67
CA VAL A 140 5.16 11.21 -1.54
C VAL A 140 4.91 11.58 -3.00
N ILE A 141 3.78 12.24 -3.27
CA ILE A 141 3.41 12.67 -4.63
C ILE A 141 4.41 13.68 -5.20
N ALA A 142 5.00 14.55 -4.38
CA ALA A 142 6.02 15.50 -4.82
C ALA A 142 7.30 14.81 -5.37
N GLU A 143 7.58 13.59 -4.91
CA GLU A 143 8.73 12.79 -5.33
C GLU A 143 8.38 11.74 -6.39
N ALA A 144 7.09 11.50 -6.65
CA ALA A 144 6.65 10.52 -7.62
C ALA A 144 7.05 10.93 -9.05
N PRO A 145 7.75 10.06 -9.81
CA PRO A 145 8.11 10.36 -11.19
C PRO A 145 6.85 10.36 -12.07
N ALA A 146 6.85 11.17 -13.13
CA ALA A 146 5.76 11.15 -14.09
C ALA A 146 5.60 9.74 -14.72
N ARG A 147 4.37 9.23 -14.72
CA ARG A 147 4.01 7.92 -15.29
C ARG A 147 3.03 8.10 -16.45
N ALA A 148 3.21 7.33 -17.52
CA ALA A 148 2.35 7.46 -18.70
C ALA A 148 0.90 7.02 -18.38
N GLY A 149 -0.06 7.91 -18.64
CA GLY A 149 -1.49 7.63 -18.44
C GLY A 149 -1.96 7.58 -16.99
N VAL A 150 -1.12 8.06 -16.05
CA VAL A 150 -1.45 8.15 -14.62
C VAL A 150 -1.47 9.62 -14.21
N SER A 151 -2.49 10.00 -13.44
CA SER A 151 -2.54 11.29 -12.76
C SER A 151 -2.10 11.13 -11.31
N HIS A 152 -1.15 11.94 -10.85
CA HIS A 152 -0.75 11.98 -9.44
C HIS A 152 -1.57 13.03 -8.70
N VAL A 153 -2.23 12.63 -7.61
CA VAL A 153 -3.06 13.50 -6.78
C VAL A 153 -2.63 13.39 -5.32
N ALA A 154 -2.25 14.53 -4.73
CA ALA A 154 -1.95 14.60 -3.32
C ALA A 154 -3.24 14.75 -2.49
N GLY A 155 -3.36 14.02 -1.39
CA GLY A 155 -4.46 14.16 -0.46
C GLY A 155 -4.30 13.34 0.82
N ASP A 156 -5.36 13.27 1.60
CA ASP A 156 -5.42 12.47 2.83
C ASP A 156 -6.63 11.53 2.75
N MET A 157 -6.39 10.22 2.86
CA MET A 157 -7.45 9.21 2.77
C MET A 157 -8.49 9.28 3.91
N PHE A 158 -8.20 10.02 4.98
CA PHE A 158 -9.15 10.30 6.05
C PHE A 158 -10.03 11.53 5.78
N ASP A 159 -9.69 12.35 4.79
CA ASP A 159 -10.45 13.53 4.37
C ASP A 159 -11.15 13.26 3.03
N THR A 160 -12.47 13.06 3.10
CA THR A 160 -13.34 12.81 1.94
C THR A 160 -13.24 13.89 0.87
N SER A 161 -12.95 15.13 1.23
CA SER A 161 -12.89 16.24 0.28
C SER A 161 -11.67 16.18 -0.64
N THR A 162 -10.67 15.36 -0.30
CA THR A 162 -9.44 15.23 -1.07
C THR A 162 -9.47 14.05 -2.04
N ILE A 163 -10.32 13.05 -1.79
CA ILE A 163 -10.39 11.83 -2.59
C ILE A 163 -11.21 12.10 -3.86
N PRO A 164 -10.64 11.92 -5.07
CA PRO A 164 -11.37 12.13 -6.32
C PRO A 164 -12.54 11.16 -6.49
N GLU A 165 -13.63 11.63 -7.10
CA GLU A 165 -14.75 10.76 -7.47
C GLU A 165 -14.28 9.66 -8.44
N CYS A 166 -14.68 8.42 -8.19
CA CYS A 166 -14.19 7.28 -8.96
C CYS A 166 -15.15 6.08 -9.00
N ASP A 167 -14.88 5.15 -9.91
CA ASP A 167 -15.64 3.89 -10.03
C ASP A 167 -15.05 2.81 -9.12
N VAL A 168 -13.73 2.78 -8.95
CA VAL A 168 -13.05 1.83 -8.09
C VAL A 168 -11.99 2.53 -7.26
N ILE A 169 -11.95 2.19 -5.98
CA ILE A 169 -10.80 2.46 -5.11
C ILE A 169 -9.97 1.19 -5.00
N LEU A 170 -8.67 1.30 -5.21
CA LEU A 170 -7.68 0.25 -5.04
C LEU A 170 -6.79 0.60 -3.85
N MET A 171 -6.55 -0.36 -2.97
CA MET A 171 -5.66 -0.23 -1.81
C MET A 171 -4.73 -1.46 -1.77
N LYS A 172 -3.42 -1.26 -1.96
CA LYS A 172 -2.42 -2.33 -1.84
C LYS A 172 -1.51 -2.06 -0.64
N HIS A 173 -1.50 -2.96 0.36
CA HIS A 173 -0.72 -2.80 1.61
C HIS A 173 -0.96 -1.46 2.29
N VAL A 174 -2.23 -1.08 2.44
CA VAL A 174 -2.61 0.18 3.12
C VAL A 174 -3.24 -0.12 4.46
N LEU A 175 -4.28 -0.96 4.50
CA LEU A 175 -5.10 -1.11 5.70
C LEU A 175 -4.39 -1.87 6.82
N ALA A 176 -3.45 -2.76 6.51
CA ALA A 176 -2.65 -3.48 7.51
C ALA A 176 -1.79 -2.58 8.42
N ASP A 177 -1.54 -1.33 8.02
CA ASP A 177 -0.76 -0.37 8.83
C ASP A 177 -1.59 0.30 9.95
N TRP A 178 -2.92 0.15 9.90
CA TRP A 178 -3.86 0.92 10.71
C TRP A 178 -4.64 0.06 11.68
N SER A 179 -5.08 0.68 12.78
CA SER A 179 -6.05 0.07 13.68
C SER A 179 -7.39 -0.18 12.98
N ASP A 180 -8.21 -1.11 13.47
CA ASP A 180 -9.57 -1.33 12.94
C ASP A 180 -10.41 -0.04 12.89
N GLY A 181 -10.25 0.83 13.89
CA GLY A 181 -10.96 2.11 13.97
C GLY A 181 -10.56 3.06 12.84
N ASP A 182 -9.25 3.19 12.60
CA ASP A 182 -8.69 4.02 11.55
C ASP A 182 -8.96 3.42 10.16
N ALA A 183 -8.79 2.11 9.99
CA ALA A 183 -9.13 1.40 8.77
C ALA A 183 -10.62 1.59 8.41
N ALA A 184 -11.52 1.48 9.39
CA ALA A 184 -12.94 1.75 9.19
C ALA A 184 -13.22 3.22 8.86
N ARG A 185 -12.46 4.17 9.43
CA ARG A 185 -12.56 5.60 9.11
C ARG A 185 -12.13 5.87 7.67
N ALA A 186 -10.98 5.36 7.25
CA ALA A 186 -10.46 5.47 5.88
C ALA A 186 -11.44 4.83 4.87
N LEU A 187 -11.94 3.62 5.15
CA LEU A 187 -12.92 2.94 4.30
C LEU A 187 -14.22 3.73 4.14
N ARG A 188 -14.73 4.36 5.22
CA ARG A 188 -15.91 5.24 5.14
C ARG A 188 -15.64 6.47 4.27
N ALA A 189 -14.49 7.09 4.42
CA ALA A 189 -14.12 8.26 3.62
C ALA A 189 -13.99 7.89 2.13
N CYS A 190 -13.29 6.79 1.84
CA CYS A 190 -13.13 6.24 0.49
C CYS A 190 -14.48 5.87 -0.13
N ALA A 191 -15.37 5.21 0.61
CA ALA A 191 -16.70 4.85 0.10
C ALA A 191 -17.54 6.06 -0.32
N ALA A 192 -17.35 7.21 0.32
CA ALA A 192 -18.05 8.45 -0.04
C ALA A 192 -17.60 9.03 -1.40
N ALA A 193 -16.42 8.66 -1.89
CA ALA A 193 -15.90 9.09 -3.20
C ALA A 193 -16.32 8.16 -4.35
N LEU A 194 -16.97 7.03 -4.06
CA LEU A 194 -17.42 6.10 -5.09
C LEU A 194 -18.64 6.66 -5.83
N ALA A 195 -18.59 6.67 -7.16
CA ALA A 195 -19.65 7.15 -8.03
C ALA A 195 -20.99 6.44 -7.76
N ILE A 196 -22.07 7.23 -7.77
CA ILE A 196 -23.45 6.78 -7.68
C ILE A 196 -24.07 6.91 -9.08
N THR A 197 -24.72 5.86 -9.57
CA THR A 197 -25.35 5.92 -10.89
C THR A 197 -26.61 6.80 -10.89
N PRO A 198 -27.07 7.30 -12.04
CA PRO A 198 -28.24 8.20 -12.12
C PRO A 198 -29.55 7.61 -11.57
N ASP A 199 -29.65 6.28 -11.47
CA ASP A 199 -30.75 5.53 -10.86
C ASP A 199 -30.61 5.38 -9.32
N GLY A 200 -29.56 5.95 -8.73
CA GLY A 200 -29.29 5.94 -7.30
C GLY A 200 -28.56 4.69 -6.79
N GLU A 201 -28.13 3.78 -7.67
CA GLU A 201 -27.38 2.59 -7.24
C GLU A 201 -25.89 2.89 -7.07
N GLN A 202 -25.29 2.42 -5.97
CA GLN A 202 -23.84 2.51 -5.79
C GLN A 202 -23.16 1.29 -6.43
N ARG A 203 -22.63 1.49 -7.64
CA ARG A 203 -21.91 0.46 -8.40
C ARG A 203 -20.42 0.44 -8.11
N GLY A 204 -19.89 1.48 -7.47
CA GLY A 204 -18.49 1.54 -7.11
C GLY A 204 -18.04 0.40 -6.20
N ARG A 205 -16.74 0.12 -6.22
CA ARG A 205 -16.12 -0.96 -5.42
C ARG A 205 -14.83 -0.48 -4.77
N ILE A 206 -14.57 -0.99 -3.57
CA ILE A 206 -13.24 -0.92 -2.95
C ILE A 206 -12.60 -2.29 -3.15
N VAL A 207 -11.41 -2.32 -3.75
CA VAL A 207 -10.59 -3.51 -3.97
C VAL A 207 -9.39 -3.42 -3.05
N ILE A 208 -9.30 -4.34 -2.10
CA ILE A 208 -8.23 -4.41 -1.11
C ILE A 208 -7.29 -5.56 -1.50
N ALA A 209 -6.02 -5.25 -1.72
CA ALA A 209 -4.96 -6.19 -1.98
C ALA A 209 -4.01 -6.20 -0.77
N ASP A 210 -4.24 -7.15 0.13
CA ASP A 210 -3.52 -7.29 1.39
C ASP A 210 -3.39 -8.77 1.78
N VAL A 211 -2.62 -9.06 2.82
CA VAL A 211 -2.44 -10.42 3.35
C VAL A 211 -3.75 -10.89 3.99
N ALA A 212 -4.35 -11.94 3.40
CA ALA A 212 -5.49 -12.63 3.99
C ALA A 212 -5.00 -13.82 4.84
N LEU A 213 -4.87 -13.62 6.15
CA LEU A 213 -4.46 -14.68 7.07
C LEU A 213 -5.56 -15.76 7.18
N THR A 214 -5.21 -17.02 6.89
CA THR A 214 -6.09 -18.16 7.17
C THR A 214 -5.87 -18.62 8.60
N VAL A 215 -6.89 -18.55 9.44
CA VAL A 215 -6.86 -19.23 10.75
C VAL A 215 -7.11 -20.71 10.48
N GLY A 216 -6.17 -21.57 10.86
CA GLY A 216 -6.38 -23.01 10.80
C GLY A 216 -7.68 -23.36 11.54
N GLN A 217 -8.57 -24.11 10.91
CA GLN A 217 -9.66 -24.76 11.62
C GLN A 217 -8.99 -25.82 12.52
N GLU A 218 -9.08 -25.66 13.83
CA GLU A 218 -8.70 -26.72 14.79
C GLU A 218 -9.58 -27.96 14.64
#